data_AF-A0A832V8C9-F1
#
_entry.id   AF-A0A832V8C9-F1
#
_cell.length_a   1.000
_cell.length_b   1.000
_cell.length_c   1.000
_cell.angle_alpha   90.00
_cell.angle_beta   90.00
_cell.angle_gamma   90.00
#
_symmetry.space_group_name_H-M   'P 1'
#
loop_
_entity.id
_entity.type
_entity.pdbx_description
1 polymer ?
#
loop_
_entity_poly.entity_id
_entity_poly.type
_entity_poly.pdbx_seq_one_letter_code
_entity_poly.pdbx_strand_id
1 'polypeptide(L)'
;MMYTRKSIAAALLLLLIVAPLSGCFGGTSDSDCAETGYWIDISVDSPYPGLACESGPSKTLAMTIFVYRDNDGVEWLINETSIDTGIVLINSIYNPSGIHFVLDEIIWIDEAFPDVQDNDDGEESEKPSQLNNSGENGADFGDQVQISQLGEEFTQNYNPANVNIVMQSTGWGAYSMFPWYTREYYFSMVRASTFATSPVPSHELGHFLGLYHTHQFHDDPNSDSDLALAFVWAQDWVEPTEQCFRTGDFICETPYDCYIWCEEVINCTANAYESDRPDQEPSEFENCTEEQHNPSHVNLMSRYGDRSEITVDQGARARYFILYMVENERDGNQLVLVE
;
A
#
# COMPACT_ATOMS: atom_id res chain seq x y z
N MET A 1 20.12 66.88 -3.58
CA MET A 1 20.08 67.68 -4.82
C MET A 1 21.04 67.05 -5.83
N MET A 2 20.48 66.56 -6.95
CA MET A 2 21.10 66.23 -8.25
C MET A 2 22.46 65.51 -8.29
N TYR A 3 22.45 64.19 -8.58
CA TYR A 3 22.56 63.57 -9.91
C TYR A 3 23.98 63.61 -10.53
N THR A 4 24.61 62.44 -10.56
CA THR A 4 25.62 62.09 -11.58
C THR A 4 25.17 60.79 -12.24
N ARG A 5 24.93 60.86 -13.55
CA ARG A 5 24.68 59.70 -14.42
C ARG A 5 25.98 58.89 -14.55
N LYS A 6 25.89 57.58 -14.38
CA LYS A 6 26.75 56.63 -15.08
C LYS A 6 25.89 55.53 -15.69
N SER A 7 26.01 55.42 -17.00
CA SER A 7 25.44 54.37 -17.84
C SER A 7 25.94 53.01 -17.38
N ILE A 8 25.02 52.07 -17.17
CA ILE A 8 25.33 50.64 -17.10
C ILE A 8 24.62 50.00 -18.28
N ALA A 9 25.43 49.40 -19.16
CA ALA A 9 24.98 48.62 -20.30
C ALA A 9 24.21 47.39 -19.79
N ALA A 10 22.97 47.23 -20.25
CA ALA A 10 22.21 46.00 -20.07
C ALA A 10 22.73 44.96 -21.06
N ALA A 11 23.49 43.98 -20.57
CA ALA A 11 23.81 42.78 -21.34
C ALA A 11 22.62 41.81 -21.22
N LEU A 12 21.80 41.76 -22.27
CA LEU A 12 20.85 40.66 -22.48
C LEU A 12 21.65 39.44 -22.95
N LEU A 13 21.75 38.41 -22.10
CA LEU A 13 22.29 37.11 -22.47
C LEU A 13 21.11 36.22 -22.88
N LEU A 14 20.85 36.10 -24.19
CA LEU A 14 19.99 35.04 -24.73
C LEU A 14 20.82 33.76 -24.82
N LEU A 15 20.56 32.80 -23.93
CA LEU A 15 21.02 31.43 -24.07
C LEU A 15 20.04 30.67 -25.00
N LEU A 16 20.41 30.57 -26.27
CA LEU A 16 19.83 29.61 -27.21
C LEU A 16 20.39 28.21 -26.88
N ILE A 17 19.62 27.40 -26.16
CA ILE A 17 19.91 25.97 -26.02
C ILE A 17 19.47 25.31 -27.33
N VAL A 18 20.44 25.02 -28.19
CA VAL A 18 20.24 24.18 -29.38
C VAL A 18 20.34 22.74 -28.89
N ALA A 19 19.20 22.07 -28.73
CA ALA A 19 19.16 20.62 -28.56
C ALA A 19 19.61 19.95 -29.87
N PRO A 20 20.59 19.02 -29.86
CA PRO A 20 20.88 18.22 -31.04
C PRO A 20 19.84 17.10 -31.14
N LEU A 21 18.74 17.37 -31.85
CA LEU A 21 17.93 16.32 -32.46
C LEU A 21 18.68 15.86 -33.72
N SER A 22 19.30 14.67 -33.69
CA SER A 22 19.40 13.71 -34.82
C SER A 22 20.39 12.56 -34.56
N GLY A 23 19.91 11.32 -34.64
CA GLY A 23 20.69 10.08 -34.86
C GLY A 23 20.15 8.86 -34.11
N CYS A 24 19.05 8.24 -34.55
CA CYS A 24 18.97 7.06 -35.46
C CYS A 24 19.39 5.70 -34.86
N PHE A 25 18.36 4.88 -34.55
CA PHE A 25 18.22 3.42 -34.67
C PHE A 25 19.46 2.52 -34.53
N GLY A 26 19.51 1.77 -33.41
CA GLY A 26 20.20 0.49 -33.32
C GLY A 26 20.54 0.06 -31.88
N GLY A 27 19.76 -0.88 -31.31
CA GLY A 27 20.13 -1.66 -30.11
C GLY A 27 19.31 -1.33 -28.85
N THR A 28 18.59 -2.33 -28.35
CA THR A 28 17.67 -2.34 -27.21
C THR A 28 18.34 -2.23 -25.83
N SER A 29 17.54 -1.74 -24.87
CA SER A 29 17.42 -2.16 -23.45
C SER A 29 18.43 -1.66 -22.39
N ASP A 30 18.63 -0.35 -22.25
CA ASP A 30 19.18 0.22 -20.99
C ASP A 30 18.62 1.62 -20.66
N SER A 31 18.12 2.39 -21.64
CA SER A 31 17.46 3.67 -21.39
C SER A 31 16.06 3.53 -20.77
N ASP A 32 15.39 2.42 -21.07
CA ASP A 32 13.95 2.27 -20.79
C ASP A 32 13.68 1.82 -19.35
N CYS A 33 14.72 1.40 -18.62
CA CYS A 33 14.67 1.11 -17.18
C CYS A 33 15.46 2.11 -16.35
N ALA A 34 15.85 3.25 -16.96
CA ALA A 34 16.31 4.42 -16.22
C ALA A 34 15.15 5.06 -15.46
N GLU A 35 15.43 6.13 -14.69
CA GLU A 35 14.48 6.82 -13.81
C GLU A 35 13.08 7.01 -14.42
N THR A 36 13.02 7.59 -15.61
CA THR A 36 11.74 7.89 -16.29
C THR A 36 10.98 6.63 -16.64
N GLY A 37 11.62 5.64 -17.26
CA GLY A 37 10.93 4.41 -17.66
C GLY A 37 10.56 3.49 -16.49
N TYR A 38 11.35 3.51 -15.41
CA TYR A 38 11.14 2.65 -14.25
C TYR A 38 10.10 3.19 -13.24
N TRP A 39 10.01 4.52 -13.09
CA TRP A 39 9.12 5.15 -12.13
C TRP A 39 7.94 5.89 -12.76
N ILE A 40 8.09 6.49 -13.94
CA ILE A 40 7.17 7.50 -14.45
C ILE A 40 6.35 7.00 -15.65
N ASP A 41 7.00 6.37 -16.63
CA ASP A 41 6.36 6.08 -17.91
C ASP A 41 5.25 5.05 -17.76
N ILE A 42 4.03 5.44 -18.15
CA ILE A 42 2.85 4.59 -18.24
C ILE A 42 2.33 4.58 -19.68
N SER A 43 1.79 3.45 -20.11
CA SER A 43 1.17 3.30 -21.43
C SER A 43 0.10 2.22 -21.41
N VAL A 44 -0.66 2.08 -22.50
CA VAL A 44 -1.68 1.03 -22.62
C VAL A 44 -1.09 -0.39 -22.58
N ASP A 45 0.15 -0.53 -23.03
CA ASP A 45 0.89 -1.79 -23.04
C ASP A 45 1.67 -2.01 -21.73
N SER A 46 1.84 -0.97 -20.91
CA SER A 46 2.51 -0.99 -19.61
C SER A 46 1.79 -0.05 -18.65
N PRO A 47 0.66 -0.46 -18.06
CA PRO A 47 -0.20 0.40 -17.23
C PRO A 47 0.46 0.81 -15.91
N TYR A 48 1.52 0.10 -15.52
CA TYR A 48 2.38 0.45 -14.39
C TYR A 48 3.81 0.71 -14.89
N PRO A 49 4.55 1.60 -14.22
CA PRO A 49 5.90 1.97 -14.65
C PRO A 49 6.91 0.84 -14.39
N GLY A 50 7.83 0.66 -15.34
CA GLY A 50 8.90 -0.33 -15.23
C GLY A 50 8.45 -1.80 -15.25
N LEU A 51 7.26 -2.14 -15.76
CA LEU A 51 6.81 -3.54 -15.87
C LEU A 51 7.75 -4.41 -16.71
N ALA A 52 8.36 -3.83 -17.75
CA ALA A 52 9.33 -4.52 -18.59
C ALA A 52 10.74 -4.59 -17.98
N CYS A 53 10.93 -4.08 -16.75
CA CYS A 53 12.25 -3.93 -16.14
C CYS A 53 12.47 -4.97 -15.04
N GLU A 54 13.55 -5.75 -15.17
CA GLU A 54 13.99 -6.67 -14.12
C GLU A 54 14.53 -5.93 -12.88
N SER A 55 15.05 -4.71 -13.07
CA SER A 55 15.52 -3.84 -11.99
C SER A 55 15.58 -2.38 -12.46
N GLY A 56 15.72 -1.45 -11.51
CA GLY A 56 15.81 -0.03 -11.82
C GLY A 56 16.33 0.80 -10.63
N PRO A 57 16.35 2.14 -10.77
CA PRO A 57 16.75 3.03 -9.69
C PRO A 57 15.77 2.96 -8.52
N SER A 58 16.26 3.30 -7.34
CA SER A 58 15.48 3.22 -6.11
C SER A 58 15.02 4.58 -5.61
N LYS A 59 13.89 4.59 -4.89
CA LYS A 59 13.39 5.76 -4.15
C LYS A 59 13.20 5.39 -2.68
N THR A 60 13.44 6.36 -1.81
CA THR A 60 13.37 6.17 -0.37
C THR A 60 12.21 6.96 0.22
N LEU A 61 11.40 6.27 1.03
CA LEU A 61 10.30 6.79 1.82
C LEU A 61 10.73 6.87 3.29
N ALA A 62 10.53 8.03 3.90
CA ALA A 62 10.71 8.23 5.33
C ALA A 62 9.48 7.73 6.11
N MET A 63 9.72 7.10 7.26
CA MET A 63 8.67 6.60 8.15
C MET A 63 8.62 7.37 9.46
N THR A 64 7.40 7.72 9.87
CA THR A 64 7.08 8.22 11.21
C THR A 64 6.36 7.11 11.96
N ILE A 65 6.93 6.63 13.07
CA ILE A 65 6.38 5.52 13.85
C ILE A 65 5.84 6.03 15.18
N PHE A 66 4.53 5.86 15.41
CA PHE A 66 3.87 6.19 16.67
C PHE A 66 3.87 4.97 17.59
N VAL A 67 4.44 5.11 18.78
CA VAL A 67 4.53 4.04 19.79
C VAL A 67 3.81 4.45 21.06
N TYR A 68 2.74 3.73 21.38
CA TYR A 68 1.99 3.91 22.62
C TYR A 68 2.55 3.04 23.76
N ARG A 69 2.07 3.30 24.98
CA ARG A 69 2.20 2.37 26.09
C ARG A 69 1.29 1.15 25.89
N ASP A 70 1.63 0.07 26.57
CA ASP A 70 0.74 -1.08 26.75
C ASP A 70 -0.57 -0.68 27.44
N ASN A 71 -1.55 -1.59 27.45
CA ASN A 71 -2.87 -1.34 28.04
C ASN A 71 -2.80 -1.05 29.56
N ASP A 72 -1.72 -1.46 30.24
CA ASP A 72 -1.48 -1.14 31.66
C ASP A 72 -0.86 0.27 31.85
N GLY A 73 -0.44 0.93 30.76
CA GLY A 73 0.19 2.25 30.76
C GLY A 73 1.62 2.24 31.31
N VAL A 74 2.30 1.10 31.34
CA VAL A 74 3.58 0.91 32.03
C VAL A 74 4.73 0.79 31.04
N GLU A 75 4.68 -0.22 30.17
CA GLU A 75 5.75 -0.50 29.21
C GLU A 75 5.41 0.08 27.84
N TRP A 76 6.43 0.33 27.02
CA TRP A 76 6.22 0.68 25.62
C TRP A 76 5.87 -0.58 24.83
N LEU A 77 4.93 -0.47 23.88
CA LEU A 77 4.50 -1.62 23.07
C LEU A 77 5.64 -2.28 22.28
N ILE A 78 6.63 -1.49 21.88
CA ILE A 78 7.80 -1.92 21.13
C ILE A 78 9.02 -1.08 21.52
N ASN A 79 10.22 -1.59 21.26
CA ASN A 79 11.49 -0.87 21.46
C ASN A 79 12.19 -0.58 20.12
N GLU A 80 13.17 0.32 20.14
CA GLU A 80 13.93 0.74 18.95
C GLU A 80 14.59 -0.44 18.21
N THR A 81 15.15 -1.42 18.93
CA THR A 81 15.80 -2.58 18.29
C THR A 81 14.80 -3.43 17.50
N SER A 82 13.59 -3.63 18.02
CA SER A 82 12.53 -4.32 17.29
C SER A 82 12.03 -3.49 16.11
N ILE A 83 11.98 -2.16 16.23
CA ILE A 83 11.66 -1.26 15.11
C ILE A 83 12.70 -1.41 14.00
N ASP A 84 13.98 -1.29 14.30
CA ASP A 84 15.07 -1.43 13.32
C ASP A 84 15.01 -2.80 12.62
N THR A 85 14.75 -3.86 13.38
CA THR A 85 14.60 -5.22 12.84
C THR A 85 13.41 -5.33 11.90
N GLY A 86 12.26 -4.76 12.27
CA GLY A 86 11.06 -4.75 11.41
C GLY A 86 11.27 -3.98 10.12
N ILE A 87 11.98 -2.84 10.17
CA ILE A 87 12.33 -2.06 8.98
C ILE A 87 13.23 -2.84 8.03
N VAL A 88 14.18 -3.62 8.56
CA VAL A 88 15.00 -4.53 7.75
C VAL A 88 14.13 -5.59 7.05
N LEU A 89 13.14 -6.15 7.74
CA LEU A 89 12.20 -7.12 7.14
C LEU A 89 11.32 -6.49 6.06
N ILE A 90 10.77 -5.29 6.30
CA ILE A 90 10.02 -4.53 5.30
C ILE A 90 10.86 -4.33 4.04
N ASN A 91 12.06 -3.79 4.20
CA ASN A 91 12.97 -3.56 3.07
C ASN A 91 13.38 -4.85 2.35
N SER A 92 13.45 -6.00 3.03
CA SER A 92 13.76 -7.27 2.36
C SER A 92 12.73 -7.65 1.28
N ILE A 93 11.48 -7.18 1.41
CA ILE A 93 10.39 -7.43 0.45
C ILE A 93 10.33 -6.35 -0.62
N TYR A 94 10.54 -5.08 -0.26
CA TYR A 94 10.32 -3.94 -1.16
C TYR A 94 11.56 -3.48 -1.93
N ASN A 95 12.77 -3.74 -1.42
CA ASN A 95 14.02 -3.38 -2.09
C ASN A 95 14.16 -3.94 -3.52
N PRO A 96 13.76 -5.20 -3.82
CA PRO A 96 13.79 -5.73 -5.19
C PRO A 96 13.00 -4.88 -6.18
N SER A 97 11.97 -4.17 -5.72
CA SER A 97 11.11 -3.29 -6.52
C SER A 97 11.58 -1.83 -6.54
N GLY A 98 12.78 -1.54 -6.01
CA GLY A 98 13.36 -0.20 -5.92
C GLY A 98 12.76 0.67 -4.82
N ILE A 99 11.97 0.12 -3.91
CA ILE A 99 11.29 0.89 -2.85
C ILE A 99 12.05 0.67 -1.54
N HIS A 100 12.58 1.75 -0.98
CA HIS A 100 13.28 1.73 0.31
C HIS A 100 12.48 2.48 1.36
N PHE A 101 12.51 1.96 2.59
CA PHE A 101 11.95 2.58 3.77
C PHE A 101 13.06 2.90 4.76
N VAL A 102 13.08 4.12 5.28
CA VAL A 102 14.00 4.54 6.34
C VAL A 102 13.23 5.12 7.50
N LEU A 103 13.71 4.90 8.72
CA LEU A 103 13.18 5.57 9.89
C LEU A 103 13.56 7.05 9.84
N ASP A 104 12.56 7.92 9.92
CA ASP A 104 12.78 9.35 10.13
C ASP A 104 12.67 9.68 11.61
N GLU A 105 11.53 9.33 12.21
CA GLU A 105 11.25 9.64 13.61
C GLU A 105 10.39 8.57 14.31
N ILE A 106 10.57 8.47 15.63
CA ILE A 106 9.70 7.69 16.52
C ILE A 106 9.02 8.68 17.46
N ILE A 107 7.70 8.67 17.46
CA ILE A 107 6.87 9.46 18.35
C ILE A 107 6.40 8.55 19.49
N TRP A 108 6.96 8.76 20.68
CA TRP A 108 6.59 8.04 21.89
C TRP A 108 5.40 8.74 22.56
N ILE A 109 4.23 8.12 22.51
CA ILE A 109 2.99 8.67 23.08
C ILE A 109 2.80 8.10 24.49
N ASP A 110 2.93 8.92 25.53
CA ASP A 110 2.91 8.49 26.94
C ASP A 110 1.47 8.25 27.45
N GLU A 111 0.69 7.53 26.64
CA GLU A 111 -0.67 7.11 26.90
C GLU A 111 -0.81 5.63 26.50
N ALA A 112 -1.69 4.90 27.19
CA ALA A 112 -2.04 3.54 26.78
C ALA A 112 -2.70 3.58 25.40
N PHE A 113 -2.41 2.59 24.56
CA PHE A 113 -3.15 2.43 23.31
C PHE A 113 -4.65 2.29 23.62
N PRO A 114 -5.55 2.97 22.87
CA PRO A 114 -6.97 2.98 23.19
C PRO A 114 -7.57 1.58 23.19
N ASP A 115 -8.38 1.28 24.21
CA ASP A 115 -9.30 0.14 24.17
C ASP A 115 -10.39 0.47 23.15
N VAL A 116 -10.50 -0.31 22.07
CA VAL A 116 -11.69 -0.23 21.21
C VAL A 116 -12.78 -1.00 21.94
N GLN A 117 -13.92 -0.36 22.19
CA GLN A 117 -15.07 -1.08 22.72
C GLN A 117 -15.71 -1.81 21.55
N ASP A 118 -15.57 -3.13 21.53
CA ASP A 118 -16.52 -4.01 20.87
C ASP A 118 -17.86 -3.75 21.59
N ASN A 119 -18.68 -2.82 21.11
CA ASN A 119 -20.06 -2.71 21.58
C ASN A 119 -20.87 -3.90 21.02
N ASP A 120 -20.48 -5.10 21.44
CA ASP A 120 -21.13 -6.38 21.20
C ASP A 120 -21.96 -6.83 22.41
N ASP A 121 -22.12 -5.94 23.40
CA ASP A 121 -23.03 -6.11 24.53
C ASP A 121 -24.43 -5.53 24.22
N GLY A 122 -25.09 -6.04 23.17
CA GLY A 122 -26.56 -6.13 23.08
C GLY A 122 -27.45 -4.89 23.30
N GLU A 123 -26.90 -3.68 23.43
CA GLU A 123 -27.65 -2.43 23.51
C GLU A 123 -27.20 -1.51 22.37
N GLU A 124 -28.16 -1.14 21.53
CA GLU A 124 -28.09 -0.11 20.50
C GLU A 124 -27.58 1.21 21.11
N SER A 125 -26.26 1.32 21.25
CA SER A 125 -25.58 2.58 21.47
C SER A 125 -25.27 3.13 20.08
N GLU A 126 -25.81 4.32 19.82
CA GLU A 126 -25.85 4.99 18.53
C GLU A 126 -24.49 4.95 17.83
N LYS A 127 -24.32 4.01 16.87
CA LYS A 127 -23.27 4.10 15.85
C LYS A 127 -23.39 5.50 15.24
N PRO A 128 -22.32 6.32 15.20
CA PRO A 128 -22.39 7.61 14.53
C PRO A 128 -22.85 7.36 13.10
N SER A 129 -24.01 7.91 12.74
CA SER A 129 -24.69 7.67 11.47
C SER A 129 -23.95 8.22 10.23
N GLN A 130 -22.67 8.59 10.36
CA GLN A 130 -21.86 9.20 9.31
C GLN A 130 -20.35 8.88 9.42
N LEU A 131 -19.98 7.61 9.60
CA LEU A 131 -18.70 7.12 9.05
C LEU A 131 -19.03 6.33 7.79
N ASN A 132 -18.82 6.97 6.65
CA ASN A 132 -19.27 6.57 5.33
C ASN A 132 -18.45 5.39 4.77
N ASN A 133 -18.29 4.29 5.51
CA ASN A 133 -17.50 3.11 5.10
C ASN A 133 -18.15 1.76 5.48
N SER A 134 -19.47 1.67 5.52
CA SER A 134 -20.14 0.36 5.49
C SER A 134 -20.63 0.08 4.07
N GLY A 135 -19.93 -0.77 3.32
CA GLY A 135 -20.52 -1.42 2.16
C GLY A 135 -21.72 -2.26 2.61
N GLU A 136 -22.74 -2.39 1.76
CA GLU A 136 -24.03 -3.04 2.06
C GLU A 136 -23.94 -4.52 2.49
N ASN A 137 -22.76 -5.12 2.49
CA ASN A 137 -22.54 -6.54 2.77
C ASN A 137 -22.12 -6.88 4.21
N GLY A 138 -22.08 -5.91 5.14
CA GLY A 138 -21.91 -6.22 6.57
C GLY A 138 -20.63 -7.00 6.92
N ALA A 139 -19.56 -6.85 6.12
CA ALA A 139 -18.26 -7.42 6.44
C ALA A 139 -17.62 -6.59 7.56
N ASP A 140 -17.57 -7.20 8.74
CA ASP A 140 -16.90 -6.70 9.92
C ASP A 140 -15.38 -6.83 9.74
N PHE A 141 -14.72 -5.72 9.42
CA PHE A 141 -13.26 -5.64 9.33
C PHE A 141 -12.76 -4.86 10.55
N GLY A 142 -12.51 -5.58 11.64
CA GLY A 142 -11.69 -5.20 12.79
C GLY A 142 -11.81 -3.74 13.22
N ASP A 143 -12.60 -3.50 14.26
CA ASP A 143 -12.98 -2.21 14.82
C ASP A 143 -11.95 -1.09 14.62
N GLN A 144 -12.27 -0.20 13.69
CA GLN A 144 -11.45 0.96 13.34
C GLN A 144 -11.28 1.85 14.57
N VAL A 145 -10.05 1.94 15.09
CA VAL A 145 -9.67 2.99 16.04
C VAL A 145 -9.92 4.34 15.35
N GLN A 146 -10.85 5.13 15.89
CA GLN A 146 -11.13 6.46 15.38
C GLN A 146 -9.92 7.37 15.64
N ILE A 147 -9.66 8.33 14.75
CA ILE A 147 -8.58 9.32 14.92
C ILE A 147 -8.64 9.98 16.30
N SER A 148 -9.83 10.32 16.77
CA SER A 148 -10.03 10.95 18.08
C SER A 148 -9.59 10.07 19.25
N GLN A 149 -9.53 8.74 19.07
CA GLN A 149 -9.04 7.80 20.09
C GLN A 149 -7.52 7.71 20.11
N LEU A 150 -6.82 8.15 19.05
CA LEU A 150 -5.36 8.21 19.00
C LEU A 150 -4.78 9.39 19.80
N GLY A 151 -5.62 10.31 20.25
CA GLY A 151 -5.24 11.41 21.13
C GLY A 151 -4.61 12.60 20.41
N GLU A 152 -4.42 13.68 21.16
CA GLU A 152 -3.88 14.93 20.61
C GLU A 152 -2.42 14.78 20.17
N GLU A 153 -1.61 13.98 20.87
CA GLU A 153 -0.20 13.77 20.54
C GLU A 153 -0.02 13.15 19.16
N PHE A 154 -0.89 12.22 18.75
CA PHE A 154 -0.92 11.71 17.38
C PHE A 154 -1.16 12.84 16.38
N THR A 155 -2.25 13.59 16.54
CA THR A 155 -2.61 14.64 15.58
C THR A 155 -1.57 15.77 15.48
N GLN A 156 -0.93 16.13 16.59
CA GLN A 156 0.09 17.20 16.63
C GLN A 156 1.41 16.79 15.98
N ASN A 157 1.75 15.49 16.03
CA ASN A 157 2.99 14.95 15.48
C ASN A 157 2.77 14.19 14.16
N TYR A 158 1.54 14.20 13.63
CA TYR A 158 1.25 13.60 12.33
C TYR A 158 2.11 14.23 11.23
N ASN A 159 2.80 13.39 10.46
CA ASN A 159 3.72 13.86 9.43
C ASN A 159 3.16 13.56 8.03
N PRO A 160 2.53 14.54 7.35
CA PRO A 160 1.91 14.32 6.05
C PRO A 160 2.90 14.01 4.92
N ALA A 161 4.20 14.21 5.16
CA ALA A 161 5.26 13.91 4.21
C ALA A 161 5.78 12.48 4.28
N ASN A 162 5.42 11.74 5.34
CA ASN A 162 5.98 10.44 5.67
C ASN A 162 4.95 9.31 5.54
N VAL A 163 5.48 8.10 5.55
CA VAL A 163 4.70 6.88 5.81
C VAL A 163 4.45 6.78 7.31
N ASN A 164 3.22 7.06 7.74
CA ASN A 164 2.84 7.04 9.14
C ASN A 164 2.42 5.62 9.56
N ILE A 165 3.07 5.08 10.59
CA ILE A 165 2.77 3.75 11.14
C ILE A 165 2.40 3.89 12.61
N VAL A 166 1.23 3.42 12.98
CA VAL A 166 0.75 3.39 14.37
C VAL A 166 0.93 1.99 14.93
N MET A 167 1.70 1.87 16.01
CA MET A 167 1.90 0.62 16.72
C MET A 167 0.73 0.36 17.66
N GLN A 168 0.04 -0.76 17.44
CA GLN A 168 -1.09 -1.18 18.27
C GLN A 168 -0.75 -2.37 19.16
N SER A 169 -1.53 -2.53 20.24
CA SER A 169 -1.37 -3.60 21.21
C SER A 169 -1.87 -4.96 20.70
N THR A 170 -1.65 -6.02 21.49
CA THR A 170 -2.06 -7.39 21.14
C THR A 170 -3.57 -7.58 21.23
N GLY A 171 -4.18 -8.22 20.24
CA GLY A 171 -5.63 -8.52 20.19
C GLY A 171 -6.34 -7.93 18.97
N TRP A 172 -5.80 -6.86 18.40
CA TRP A 172 -6.45 -6.06 17.35
C TRP A 172 -6.05 -6.45 15.92
N GLY A 173 -6.94 -6.37 14.94
CA GLY A 173 -6.60 -6.55 13.52
C GLY A 173 -5.63 -5.48 13.02
N ALA A 174 -4.64 -5.82 12.19
CA ALA A 174 -3.83 -4.82 11.50
C ALA A 174 -4.60 -4.29 10.28
N TYR A 175 -4.37 -3.04 9.89
CA TYR A 175 -5.00 -2.45 8.70
C TYR A 175 -4.18 -1.31 8.13
N SER A 176 -4.45 -0.95 6.88
CA SER A 176 -3.92 0.26 6.27
C SER A 176 -4.99 1.01 5.49
N MET A 177 -4.78 2.32 5.37
CA MET A 177 -5.51 3.13 4.42
C MET A 177 -4.92 2.96 3.01
N PHE A 178 -5.74 3.20 1.99
CA PHE A 178 -5.37 3.11 0.56
C PHE A 178 -5.20 4.49 -0.09
N PRO A 179 -4.25 4.64 -1.05
CA PRO A 179 -3.67 5.94 -1.41
C PRO A 179 -4.62 6.84 -2.21
N TRP A 180 -5.71 6.26 -2.70
CA TRP A 180 -6.77 6.97 -3.42
C TRP A 180 -7.88 7.52 -2.54
N TYR A 181 -7.88 7.27 -1.22
CA TYR A 181 -8.83 7.93 -0.34
C TYR A 181 -8.37 9.36 -0.04
N THR A 182 -9.35 10.26 0.03
CA THR A 182 -9.15 11.66 0.45
C THR A 182 -9.48 11.72 1.94
N ARG A 183 -8.45 11.89 2.78
CA ARG A 183 -8.52 11.83 4.25
C ARG A 183 -7.49 12.78 4.83
N GLU A 184 -7.81 13.38 5.98
CA GLU A 184 -6.90 14.25 6.74
C GLU A 184 -5.68 13.48 7.28
N TYR A 185 -5.88 12.25 7.76
CA TYR A 185 -4.81 11.39 8.31
C TYR A 185 -4.72 10.10 7.51
N TYR A 186 -3.50 9.75 7.12
CA TYR A 186 -3.18 8.62 6.25
C TYR A 186 -2.07 7.78 6.88
N PHE A 187 -2.42 6.61 7.40
CA PHE A 187 -1.51 5.76 8.17
C PHE A 187 -1.87 4.28 8.06
N SER A 188 -0.94 3.43 8.50
CA SER A 188 -1.15 1.99 8.70
C SER A 188 -1.08 1.66 10.19
N MET A 189 -1.96 0.79 10.68
CA MET A 189 -1.87 0.22 12.02
C MET A 189 -1.28 -1.18 11.96
N VAL A 190 -0.23 -1.41 12.73
CA VAL A 190 0.49 -2.70 12.76
C VAL A 190 0.68 -3.14 14.20
N ARG A 191 0.54 -4.44 14.45
CA ARG A 191 0.76 -5.00 15.79
C ARG A 191 2.24 -4.88 16.16
N ALA A 192 2.50 -4.24 17.30
CA ALA A 192 3.84 -4.07 17.85
C ALA A 192 4.56 -5.41 18.05
N SER A 193 3.84 -6.43 18.55
CA SER A 193 4.40 -7.76 18.85
C SER A 193 4.87 -8.54 17.63
N THR A 194 4.37 -8.20 16.44
CA THR A 194 4.71 -8.88 15.19
C THR A 194 5.57 -8.04 14.26
N PHE A 195 5.88 -6.79 14.62
CA PHE A 195 6.57 -5.85 13.74
C PHE A 195 7.94 -6.36 13.27
N ALA A 196 8.67 -7.03 14.17
CA ALA A 196 10.02 -7.52 13.94
C ALA A 196 10.09 -8.99 13.46
N THR A 197 8.96 -9.68 13.30
CA THR A 197 8.95 -11.15 13.17
C THR A 197 7.95 -11.69 12.15
N SER A 198 7.08 -10.85 11.60
CA SER A 198 5.97 -11.26 10.75
C SER A 198 5.94 -10.46 9.45
N PRO A 199 5.38 -11.01 8.36
CA PRO A 199 5.11 -10.27 7.14
C PRO A 199 3.96 -9.26 7.26
N VAL A 200 3.17 -9.28 8.34
CA VAL A 200 1.99 -8.41 8.51
C VAL A 200 2.30 -6.91 8.33
N PRO A 201 3.34 -6.31 8.93
CA PRO A 201 3.64 -4.89 8.70
C PRO A 201 3.92 -4.58 7.23
N SER A 202 4.66 -5.47 6.55
CA SER A 202 4.92 -5.33 5.12
C SER A 202 3.63 -5.44 4.31
N HIS A 203 2.72 -6.35 4.69
CA HIS A 203 1.41 -6.52 4.06
C HIS A 203 0.55 -5.26 4.16
N GLU A 204 0.46 -4.66 5.36
CA GLU A 204 -0.27 -3.41 5.55
C GLU A 204 0.35 -2.26 4.75
N LEU A 205 1.68 -2.19 4.68
CA LEU A 205 2.34 -1.23 3.79
C LEU A 205 2.04 -1.53 2.31
N GLY A 206 1.75 -2.78 1.94
CA GLY A 206 1.29 -3.11 0.59
C GLY A 206 -0.03 -2.41 0.26
N HIS A 207 -0.98 -2.44 1.19
CA HIS A 207 -2.23 -1.69 1.08
C HIS A 207 -2.00 -0.17 1.06
N PHE A 208 -1.10 0.35 1.91
CA PHE A 208 -0.68 1.77 1.87
C PHE A 208 -0.19 2.19 0.49
N LEU A 209 0.55 1.30 -0.18
CA LEU A 209 1.09 1.46 -1.53
C LEU A 209 0.11 1.05 -2.63
N GLY A 210 -1.16 0.81 -2.30
CA GLY A 210 -2.21 0.57 -3.28
C GLY A 210 -2.32 -0.86 -3.81
N LEU A 211 -1.75 -1.85 -3.13
CA LEU A 211 -1.91 -3.27 -3.44
C LEU A 211 -3.15 -3.84 -2.75
N TYR A 212 -3.95 -4.62 -3.48
CA TYR A 212 -5.07 -5.35 -2.90
C TYR A 212 -4.67 -6.73 -2.42
N HIS A 213 -5.51 -7.34 -1.60
CA HIS A 213 -5.46 -8.79 -1.42
C HIS A 213 -5.63 -9.48 -2.77
N THR A 214 -4.97 -10.62 -2.97
CA THR A 214 -5.06 -11.42 -4.19
C THR A 214 -6.48 -11.87 -4.53
N HIS A 215 -7.36 -11.96 -3.52
CA HIS A 215 -8.76 -12.38 -3.67
C HIS A 215 -9.78 -11.22 -3.60
N GLN A 216 -9.35 -9.95 -3.54
CA GLN A 216 -10.22 -8.85 -3.09
C GLN A 216 -11.51 -8.70 -3.90
N PHE A 217 -11.46 -8.91 -5.22
CA PHE A 217 -12.59 -8.75 -6.14
C PHE A 217 -12.88 -10.02 -6.97
N HIS A 218 -12.65 -11.19 -6.37
CA HIS A 218 -12.81 -12.50 -7.04
C HIS A 218 -14.27 -12.89 -7.34
N ASP A 219 -15.24 -12.36 -6.59
CA ASP A 219 -16.65 -12.76 -6.59
C ASP A 219 -17.50 -12.05 -7.65
N ASP A 220 -16.94 -11.06 -8.33
CA ASP A 220 -17.55 -10.45 -9.52
C ASP A 220 -16.79 -10.87 -10.80
N PRO A 221 -17.18 -12.01 -11.42
CA PRO A 221 -16.57 -12.51 -12.65
C PRO A 221 -16.87 -11.64 -13.88
N ASN A 222 -17.69 -10.60 -13.73
CA ASN A 222 -17.93 -9.56 -14.75
C ASN A 222 -17.37 -8.18 -14.31
N SER A 223 -16.47 -8.13 -13.31
CA SER A 223 -15.84 -6.91 -12.78
C SER A 223 -14.89 -6.18 -13.74
N ASP A 224 -15.13 -6.31 -15.05
CA ASP A 224 -14.80 -5.25 -16.03
C ASP A 224 -15.23 -3.86 -15.52
N SER A 225 -16.15 -3.78 -14.55
CA SER A 225 -16.72 -2.55 -13.99
C SER A 225 -15.94 -1.86 -12.87
N ASP A 226 -14.94 -2.45 -12.21
CA ASP A 226 -14.18 -1.64 -11.23
C ASP A 226 -13.09 -0.79 -11.88
N LEU A 227 -12.92 -0.85 -13.21
CA LEU A 227 -12.36 0.28 -13.96
C LEU A 227 -13.11 1.59 -13.63
N ALA A 228 -14.43 1.54 -13.39
CA ALA A 228 -15.21 2.70 -12.94
C ALA A 228 -14.77 3.22 -11.57
N LEU A 229 -14.29 2.36 -10.68
CA LEU A 229 -13.66 2.74 -9.41
C LEU A 229 -12.17 3.10 -9.59
N ALA A 230 -11.45 2.48 -10.53
CA ALA A 230 -10.06 2.81 -10.85
C ALA A 230 -9.93 4.25 -11.39
N PHE A 231 -10.91 4.75 -12.15
CA PHE A 231 -10.99 6.17 -12.55
C PHE A 231 -11.15 7.12 -11.36
N VAL A 232 -11.59 6.64 -10.19
CA VAL A 232 -11.62 7.43 -8.95
C VAL A 232 -10.23 7.51 -8.32
N TRP A 233 -9.37 6.53 -8.57
CA TRP A 233 -8.10 6.39 -7.88
C TRP A 233 -6.97 7.19 -8.51
N ALA A 234 -6.99 7.40 -9.83
CA ALA A 234 -6.05 8.30 -10.49
C ALA A 234 -6.60 8.85 -11.81
N GLN A 235 -6.40 10.15 -12.05
CA GLN A 235 -6.84 10.82 -13.28
C GLN A 235 -6.12 10.30 -14.54
N ASP A 236 -4.94 9.70 -14.35
CA ASP A 236 -4.08 9.19 -15.41
C ASP A 236 -4.05 7.65 -15.47
N TRP A 237 -5.04 6.97 -14.88
CA TRP A 237 -5.15 5.52 -15.02
C TRP A 237 -5.29 5.12 -16.48
N VAL A 238 -4.41 4.22 -16.94
CA VAL A 238 -4.47 3.67 -18.30
C VAL A 238 -5.10 2.29 -18.24
N GLU A 239 -6.19 2.11 -18.98
CA GLU A 239 -6.80 0.79 -19.15
C GLU A 239 -5.82 -0.12 -19.94
N PRO A 240 -5.34 -1.22 -19.34
CA PRO A 240 -4.37 -2.10 -19.99
C PRO A 240 -5.01 -2.85 -21.17
N THR A 241 -4.23 -3.16 -22.21
CA THR A 241 -4.70 -4.01 -23.32
C THR A 241 -4.95 -5.45 -22.89
N GLU A 242 -4.11 -5.96 -21.97
CA GLU A 242 -4.32 -7.25 -21.35
C GLU A 242 -5.36 -7.10 -20.24
N GLN A 243 -6.42 -7.90 -20.29
CA GLN A 243 -7.54 -7.80 -19.35
C GLN A 243 -7.20 -8.41 -17.98
N CYS A 244 -5.96 -8.28 -17.54
CA CYS A 244 -5.45 -8.79 -16.28
C CYS A 244 -6.09 -8.16 -15.05
N PHE A 245 -6.76 -7.00 -15.21
CA PHE A 245 -7.62 -6.45 -14.16
C PHE A 245 -8.70 -7.43 -13.66
N ARG A 246 -8.96 -8.49 -14.43
CA ARG A 246 -9.95 -9.55 -14.14
C ARG A 246 -9.48 -10.61 -13.15
N THR A 247 -8.25 -10.55 -12.63
CA THR A 247 -7.75 -11.51 -11.63
C THR A 247 -8.29 -11.27 -10.23
N GLY A 248 -8.90 -10.10 -9.97
CA GLY A 248 -9.49 -9.74 -8.68
C GLY A 248 -8.61 -8.83 -7.81
N ASP A 249 -7.36 -8.59 -8.17
CA ASP A 249 -6.44 -7.64 -7.49
C ASP A 249 -5.80 -6.63 -8.45
N PHE A 250 -6.17 -6.69 -9.73
CA PHE A 250 -5.67 -5.93 -10.88
C PHE A 250 -4.18 -6.11 -11.21
N ILE A 251 -3.66 -7.31 -11.00
CA ILE A 251 -2.28 -7.70 -11.32
C ILE A 251 -2.29 -8.90 -12.28
N CYS A 252 -1.48 -8.89 -13.35
CA CYS A 252 -1.44 -9.99 -14.34
C CYS A 252 -0.72 -11.22 -13.79
N GLU A 253 0.35 -11.00 -13.05
CA GLU A 253 1.22 -12.07 -12.55
C GLU A 253 0.64 -12.85 -11.37
N THR A 254 -0.46 -12.38 -10.77
CA THR A 254 -1.12 -13.05 -9.66
C THR A 254 -2.14 -14.06 -10.20
N PRO A 255 -2.04 -15.34 -9.79
CA PRO A 255 -3.04 -16.34 -10.16
C PRO A 255 -4.38 -16.02 -9.50
N TYR A 256 -5.46 -16.47 -10.11
CA TYR A 256 -6.82 -16.34 -9.57
C TYR A 256 -6.92 -16.97 -8.17
N ASP A 257 -7.51 -16.21 -7.24
CA ASP A 257 -7.65 -16.57 -5.83
C ASP A 257 -9.09 -16.27 -5.38
N CYS A 258 -9.88 -17.30 -5.11
CA CYS A 258 -11.26 -17.16 -4.62
C CYS A 258 -11.37 -17.26 -3.09
N TYR A 259 -10.24 -17.32 -2.40
CA TYR A 259 -10.18 -17.48 -0.95
C TYR A 259 -11.16 -18.54 -0.41
N ILE A 260 -11.94 -18.25 0.64
CA ILE A 260 -12.85 -19.21 1.28
C ILE A 260 -14.11 -19.50 0.45
N TRP A 261 -14.33 -18.79 -0.65
CA TRP A 261 -15.57 -18.82 -1.43
C TRP A 261 -15.48 -19.63 -2.72
N CYS A 262 -14.39 -20.38 -2.91
CA CYS A 262 -14.17 -21.17 -4.12
C CYS A 262 -15.28 -22.19 -4.44
N GLU A 263 -15.95 -22.74 -3.43
CA GLU A 263 -17.07 -23.66 -3.61
C GLU A 263 -18.24 -22.97 -4.34
N GLU A 264 -18.51 -21.71 -4.01
CA GLU A 264 -19.60 -20.92 -4.59
C GLU A 264 -19.23 -20.40 -6.00
N VAL A 265 -17.96 -20.06 -6.21
CA VAL A 265 -17.51 -19.38 -7.44
C VAL A 265 -17.07 -20.35 -8.54
N ILE A 266 -16.35 -21.42 -8.19
CA ILE A 266 -15.78 -22.38 -9.15
C ILE A 266 -16.16 -23.84 -8.89
N ASN A 267 -17.07 -24.11 -7.94
CA ASN A 267 -17.60 -25.44 -7.61
C ASN A 267 -16.54 -26.48 -7.19
N CYS A 268 -15.49 -26.04 -6.49
CA CYS A 268 -14.50 -26.93 -5.89
C CYS A 268 -13.97 -26.36 -4.57
N THR A 269 -13.52 -27.23 -3.68
CA THR A 269 -12.91 -26.84 -2.40
C THR A 269 -11.50 -26.33 -2.66
N ALA A 270 -11.19 -25.11 -2.22
CA ALA A 270 -9.86 -24.56 -2.44
C ALA A 270 -8.77 -25.40 -1.75
N ASN A 271 -7.71 -25.70 -2.49
CA ASN A 271 -6.62 -26.57 -2.03
C ASN A 271 -5.87 -26.06 -0.79
N ALA A 272 -5.89 -24.75 -0.55
CA ALA A 272 -5.23 -24.14 0.59
C ALA A 272 -5.90 -24.43 1.94
N TYR A 273 -7.06 -25.10 1.97
CA TYR A 273 -7.88 -25.31 3.18
C TYR A 273 -7.70 -26.64 3.90
N GLU A 274 -7.05 -27.65 3.33
CA GLU A 274 -7.08 -29.00 3.93
C GLU A 274 -6.31 -29.13 5.26
N SER A 275 -5.34 -28.26 5.55
CA SER A 275 -4.65 -28.24 6.85
C SER A 275 -5.22 -27.22 7.86
N ASP A 276 -6.04 -26.27 7.40
CA ASP A 276 -6.27 -24.99 8.10
C ASP A 276 -7.76 -24.74 8.45
N ARG A 277 -8.60 -25.78 8.46
CA ARG A 277 -10.00 -25.74 8.96
C ARG A 277 -10.14 -26.34 10.37
N PRO A 278 -9.58 -25.77 11.46
CA PRO A 278 -10.09 -26.11 12.78
C PRO A 278 -11.55 -25.63 12.85
N ASP A 279 -12.48 -26.54 13.14
CA ASP A 279 -13.89 -26.27 13.43
C ASP A 279 -14.87 -26.02 12.25
N GLN A 280 -14.52 -26.37 11.01
CA GLN A 280 -15.49 -26.42 9.89
C GLN A 280 -15.75 -27.86 9.41
N GLU A 281 -17.01 -28.15 9.07
CA GLU A 281 -17.39 -29.45 8.49
C GLU A 281 -16.63 -29.69 7.16
N PRO A 282 -16.28 -30.96 6.86
CA PRO A 282 -15.67 -31.32 5.58
C PRO A 282 -16.55 -30.86 4.42
N SER A 283 -15.94 -30.24 3.40
CA SER A 283 -16.69 -29.84 2.21
C SER A 283 -17.27 -31.05 1.47
N GLU A 284 -18.45 -30.87 0.86
CA GLU A 284 -19.05 -31.86 -0.05
C GLU A 284 -18.46 -31.78 -1.47
N PHE A 285 -17.68 -30.72 -1.76
CA PHE A 285 -17.06 -30.51 -3.07
C PHE A 285 -15.70 -31.20 -3.16
N GLU A 286 -15.38 -31.72 -4.34
CA GLU A 286 -14.03 -32.18 -4.65
C GLU A 286 -13.03 -31.01 -4.55
N ASN A 287 -11.80 -31.31 -4.13
CA ASN A 287 -10.73 -30.33 -4.13
C ASN A 287 -10.47 -29.82 -5.54
N CYS A 288 -10.16 -28.54 -5.67
CA CYS A 288 -9.78 -27.95 -6.94
C CYS A 288 -8.51 -28.64 -7.49
N THR A 289 -8.38 -28.76 -8.80
CA THR A 289 -7.07 -29.06 -9.41
C THR A 289 -6.17 -27.82 -9.36
N GLU A 290 -4.86 -27.98 -9.51
CA GLU A 290 -3.93 -26.85 -9.64
C GLU A 290 -4.28 -25.93 -10.82
N GLU A 291 -4.88 -26.48 -11.89
CA GLU A 291 -5.36 -25.69 -13.02
C GLU A 291 -6.60 -24.85 -12.68
N GLN A 292 -7.41 -25.29 -11.70
CA GLN A 292 -8.62 -24.59 -11.27
C GLN A 292 -8.35 -23.54 -10.20
N HIS A 293 -7.44 -23.83 -9.25
CA HIS A 293 -7.12 -22.93 -8.15
C HIS A 293 -5.73 -23.24 -7.58
N ASN A 294 -4.80 -22.30 -7.80
CA ASN A 294 -3.43 -22.39 -7.32
C ASN A 294 -2.92 -21.00 -6.89
N PRO A 295 -3.49 -20.43 -5.80
CA PRO A 295 -3.09 -19.13 -5.30
C PRO A 295 -1.65 -19.21 -4.79
N SER A 296 -0.93 -18.08 -4.85
CA SER A 296 0.42 -18.04 -4.30
C SER A 296 0.40 -18.12 -2.77
N HIS A 297 1.21 -19.02 -2.22
CA HIS A 297 1.43 -19.16 -0.77
C HIS A 297 2.56 -18.26 -0.25
N VAL A 298 3.30 -17.60 -1.14
CA VAL A 298 4.44 -16.73 -0.81
C VAL A 298 4.16 -15.27 -1.12
N ASN A 299 3.11 -14.96 -1.89
CA ASN A 299 2.72 -13.60 -2.18
C ASN A 299 2.33 -12.86 -0.90
N LEU A 300 2.89 -11.67 -0.72
CA LEU A 300 2.70 -10.84 0.46
C LEU A 300 1.22 -10.54 0.70
N MET A 301 0.48 -10.29 -0.38
CA MET A 301 -0.93 -9.89 -0.36
C MET A 301 -1.89 -11.07 -0.29
N SER A 302 -1.37 -12.30 -0.29
CA SER A 302 -2.14 -13.51 -0.05
C SER A 302 -2.59 -13.60 1.40
N ARG A 303 -3.67 -14.34 1.65
CA ARG A 303 -4.06 -14.76 3.02
C ARG A 303 -3.38 -16.07 3.42
N TYR A 304 -2.61 -16.70 2.54
CA TYR A 304 -1.99 -17.99 2.75
C TYR A 304 -0.49 -17.89 3.05
N GLY A 305 0.03 -18.92 3.73
CA GLY A 305 1.46 -19.23 3.78
C GLY A 305 2.37 -18.16 4.38
N ASP A 306 3.59 -18.10 3.84
CA ASP A 306 4.73 -17.36 4.42
C ASP A 306 4.75 -15.87 4.05
N ARG A 307 4.06 -15.48 2.96
CA ARG A 307 3.87 -14.08 2.53
C ARG A 307 5.18 -13.26 2.47
N SER A 308 6.19 -13.81 1.79
CA SER A 308 7.57 -13.31 1.79
C SER A 308 7.95 -12.44 0.60
N GLU A 309 7.11 -12.28 -0.41
CA GLU A 309 7.47 -11.58 -1.65
C GLU A 309 6.30 -10.85 -2.32
N ILE A 310 6.60 -9.85 -3.14
CA ILE A 310 5.65 -9.25 -4.09
C ILE A 310 6.09 -9.58 -5.51
N THR A 311 5.13 -9.66 -6.44
CA THR A 311 5.43 -9.86 -7.87
C THR A 311 6.04 -8.61 -8.51
N VAL A 312 6.55 -8.72 -9.74
CA VAL A 312 7.11 -7.57 -10.48
C VAL A 312 6.00 -6.54 -10.75
N ASP A 313 4.83 -7.02 -11.15
CA ASP A 313 3.64 -6.18 -11.36
C ASP A 313 3.17 -5.47 -10.09
N GLN A 314 3.16 -6.18 -8.95
CA GLN A 314 2.82 -5.56 -7.66
C GLN A 314 3.85 -4.47 -7.30
N GLY A 315 5.14 -4.74 -7.53
CA GLY A 315 6.18 -3.73 -7.40
C GLY A 315 5.92 -2.50 -8.28
N ALA A 316 5.58 -2.71 -9.55
CA ALA A 316 5.26 -1.63 -10.49
C ALA A 316 4.05 -0.80 -10.06
N ARG A 317 2.99 -1.45 -9.61
CA ARG A 317 1.81 -0.77 -9.08
C ARG A 317 2.12 0.03 -7.81
N ALA A 318 2.93 -0.53 -6.91
CA ALA A 318 3.37 0.18 -5.72
C ALA A 318 4.15 1.45 -6.09
N ARG A 319 5.07 1.36 -7.08
CA ARG A 319 5.79 2.53 -7.61
C ARG A 319 4.86 3.61 -8.17
N TYR A 320 3.84 3.20 -8.92
CA TYR A 320 2.81 4.11 -9.43
C TYR A 320 2.13 4.91 -8.31
N PHE A 321 1.66 4.23 -7.26
CA PHE A 321 0.97 4.91 -6.16
C PHE A 321 1.89 5.72 -5.26
N ILE A 322 3.19 5.37 -5.19
CA ILE A 322 4.19 6.25 -4.56
C ILE A 322 4.27 7.57 -5.30
N LEU A 323 4.47 7.54 -6.63
CA LEU A 323 4.52 8.78 -7.40
C LEU A 323 3.21 9.55 -7.33
N TYR A 324 2.08 8.86 -7.39
CA TYR A 324 0.78 9.48 -7.23
C TYR A 324 0.68 10.29 -5.93
N MET A 325 1.12 9.71 -4.79
CA MET A 325 1.12 10.37 -3.48
C MET A 325 2.20 11.46 -3.34
N VAL A 326 3.27 11.41 -4.15
CA VAL A 326 4.30 12.45 -4.22
C VAL A 326 3.83 13.64 -5.04
N GLU A 327 3.12 13.41 -6.14
CA GLU A 327 2.73 14.44 -7.10
C GLU A 327 1.40 15.11 -6.76
N ASN A 328 0.56 14.45 -5.95
CA ASN A 328 -0.79 14.92 -5.62
C ASN A 328 -0.93 15.13 -4.11
N GLU A 329 -1.17 16.36 -3.70
CA GLU A 329 -1.57 16.71 -2.34
C GLU A 329 -3.03 16.28 -2.09
N ARG A 330 -3.28 15.62 -0.94
CA ARG A 330 -4.58 15.04 -0.55
C ARG A 330 -4.95 15.40 0.89
N ASP A 331 -5.76 16.44 1.07
CA ASP A 331 -6.20 16.90 2.40
C ASP A 331 -5.04 17.14 3.38
N GLY A 332 -3.95 17.71 2.88
CA GLY A 332 -2.71 17.98 3.59
C GLY A 332 -1.63 16.92 3.40
N ASN A 333 -1.95 15.75 2.84
CA ASN A 333 -1.02 14.63 2.69
C ASN A 333 -0.30 14.65 1.34
N GLN A 334 1.03 14.60 1.38
CA GLN A 334 1.86 14.53 0.17
C GLN A 334 3.21 13.92 0.53
N LEU A 335 3.48 12.70 0.08
CA LEU A 335 4.73 12.01 0.39
C LEU A 335 5.93 12.78 -0.17
N VAL A 336 7.01 12.80 0.61
CA VAL A 336 8.28 13.40 0.20
C VAL A 336 9.34 12.30 0.13
N LEU A 337 9.98 12.19 -1.03
CA LEU A 337 11.10 11.28 -1.23
C LEU A 337 12.35 11.83 -0.55
N VAL A 338 13.13 10.98 0.10
CA VAL A 338 14.40 11.34 0.73
C VAL A 338 15.59 10.83 -0.07
N GLU A 339 16.70 11.59 -0.04
CA GLU A 339 17.95 11.30 -0.77
C GLU A 339 18.88 10.34 -0.04
#